data_AF-A0A0M8K7S8-F1
#
_entry.id   AF-A0A0M8K7S8-F1
#
_cell.length_a   1.000
_cell.length_b   1.000
_cell.length_c   1.000
_cell.angle_alpha   90.00
_cell.angle_beta   90.00
_cell.angle_gamma   90.00
#
_symmetry.space_group_name_H-M   'P 1'
#
loop_
_entity.id
_entity.type
_entity.pdbx_description
1 polymer ?
#
loop_
_entity_poly.entity_id
_entity_poly.type
_entity_poly.pdbx_seq_one_letter_code
_entity_poly.pdbx_strand_id
1 'polypeptide(L)'
;MAVLLRLRTWQGVVRTTLDDQTVAETPLSALPDLQTFQHDDDTNTPGLALFRALGGQALLERLDADPDGLLLLDADEAADALPWEFAALPDRKAPLCLDYGFLRLVDRPAPPPPPGEVLHLVALAADPLVDAQGNPRREGRLDFDRELGEVREYVGFYLQ
;
A
#
# COMPACT_ATOMS: atom_id res chain seq x y z
N MET A 1 10.15 -11.81 -9.24
CA MET A 1 10.76 -10.52 -9.66
C MET A 1 9.80 -9.44 -9.28
N ALA A 2 10.14 -8.76 -8.18
CA ALA A 2 9.33 -7.73 -7.55
C ALA A 2 8.76 -6.73 -8.56
N VAL A 3 7.50 -6.37 -8.34
CA VAL A 3 6.75 -5.41 -9.15
C VAL A 3 7.17 -4.01 -8.76
N LEU A 4 7.78 -3.26 -9.68
CA LEU A 4 8.14 -1.86 -9.44
C LEU A 4 7.06 -0.93 -9.98
N LEU A 5 6.47 -0.16 -9.07
CA LEU A 5 5.50 0.86 -9.37
C LEU A 5 6.12 2.23 -9.10
N ARG A 6 6.18 3.08 -10.15
CA ARG A 6 6.65 4.46 -9.99
C ARG A 6 5.50 5.43 -10.08
N LEU A 7 5.45 6.35 -9.12
CA LEU A 7 4.49 7.44 -9.06
C LEU A 7 5.23 8.75 -9.26
N ARG A 8 4.86 9.49 -10.30
CA ARG A 8 5.42 10.80 -10.60
C ARG A 8 4.32 11.81 -10.82
N THR A 9 4.47 12.95 -10.18
CA THR A 9 3.53 14.05 -10.21
C THR A 9 3.96 15.06 -11.26
N TRP A 10 3.04 15.41 -12.15
CA TRP A 10 3.24 16.49 -13.13
C TRP A 10 1.93 17.24 -13.37
N GLN A 11 1.97 18.56 -13.25
CA GLN A 11 0.80 19.44 -13.43
C GLN A 11 -0.45 19.03 -12.61
N GLY A 12 -0.25 18.56 -11.38
CA GLY A 12 -1.35 18.14 -10.50
C GLY A 12 -1.95 16.77 -10.84
N VAL A 13 -1.29 15.99 -11.68
CA VAL A 13 -1.67 14.61 -12.02
C VAL A 13 -0.59 13.66 -11.52
N VAL A 14 -0.99 12.57 -10.88
CA VAL A 14 -0.11 11.43 -10.59
C VAL A 14 -0.15 10.51 -11.79
N ARG A 15 1.02 10.29 -12.40
CA ARG A 15 1.25 9.24 -13.37
C ARG A 15 1.81 8.01 -12.65
N THR A 16 1.15 6.89 -12.85
CA THR A 16 1.56 5.60 -12.34
C THR A 16 2.13 4.77 -13.48
N THR A 17 3.37 4.31 -13.32
CA THR A 17 4.03 3.41 -14.26
C THR A 17 4.38 2.09 -13.60
N LEU A 18 4.04 1.00 -14.27
CA LEU A 18 4.32 -0.38 -13.91
C LEU A 18 5.30 -0.94 -14.95
N ASP A 19 6.49 -1.38 -14.54
CA ASP A 19 7.52 -1.90 -15.46
C ASP A 19 7.75 -0.96 -16.67
N ASP A 20 7.88 0.34 -16.39
CA ASP A 20 8.05 1.46 -17.36
C ASP A 20 6.85 1.75 -18.29
N GLN A 21 5.72 1.08 -18.10
CA GLN A 21 4.48 1.34 -18.84
C GLN A 21 3.51 2.16 -17.99
N THR A 22 2.98 3.26 -18.53
CA THR A 22 1.93 4.02 -17.86
C THR A 22 0.66 3.19 -17.77
N VAL A 23 0.19 2.93 -16.55
CA VAL A 23 -1.03 2.16 -16.26
C VAL A 23 -2.17 3.03 -15.75
N ALA A 24 -1.87 4.20 -15.20
CA ALA A 24 -2.87 5.17 -14.78
C ALA A 24 -2.34 6.60 -14.80
N GLU A 25 -3.24 7.56 -15.03
CA GLU A 25 -3.02 8.98 -14.79
C GLU A 25 -4.24 9.51 -14.04
N THR A 26 -4.05 9.99 -12.82
CA THR A 26 -5.15 10.43 -11.95
C THR A 26 -4.86 11.82 -11.38
N PRO A 27 -5.81 12.77 -11.46
CA PRO A 27 -5.65 14.07 -10.80
C PRO A 27 -5.42 13.90 -9.30
N LEU A 28 -4.41 14.58 -8.74
CA LEU A 28 -4.12 14.56 -7.30
C LEU A 28 -5.35 14.95 -6.48
N SER A 29 -6.12 15.94 -6.95
CA SER A 29 -7.33 16.41 -6.28
C SER A 29 -8.48 15.40 -6.26
N ALA A 30 -8.39 14.31 -7.03
CA ALA A 30 -9.39 13.24 -7.06
C ALA A 30 -8.98 12.05 -6.17
N LEU A 31 -7.77 12.08 -5.61
CA LEU A 31 -7.27 11.02 -4.74
C LEU A 31 -7.61 11.33 -3.28
N PRO A 32 -8.01 10.31 -2.50
CA PRO A 32 -8.28 10.50 -1.09
C PRO A 32 -6.98 10.79 -0.34
N ASP A 33 -7.07 11.70 0.62
CA ASP A 33 -6.00 12.00 1.56
C ASP A 33 -6.13 11.14 2.83
N LEU A 34 -5.16 11.27 3.73
CA LEU A 34 -5.19 10.53 5.00
C LEU A 34 -6.41 10.91 5.87
N GLN A 35 -6.90 12.16 5.81
CA GLN A 35 -8.07 12.58 6.58
C GLN A 35 -9.33 11.81 6.18
N THR A 36 -9.47 11.51 4.89
CA THR A 36 -10.55 10.70 4.33
C THR A 36 -10.62 9.34 5.04
N PHE A 37 -9.49 8.65 5.21
CA PHE A 37 -9.43 7.36 5.90
C PHE A 37 -9.61 7.44 7.42
N GLN A 38 -9.46 8.64 8.02
CA GLN A 38 -9.58 8.83 9.46
C GLN A 38 -11.01 9.06 9.95
N HIS A 39 -11.90 9.48 9.05
CA HIS A 39 -13.27 9.91 9.37
C HIS A 39 -14.35 8.98 8.78
N ASP A 40 -13.97 8.12 7.83
CA ASP A 40 -14.92 7.26 7.13
C ASP A 40 -14.93 5.85 7.73
N ASP A 41 -16.09 5.41 8.20
CA ASP A 41 -16.30 4.02 8.65
C ASP A 41 -16.28 3.05 7.44
N ASP A 42 -16.47 3.56 6.21
CA ASP A 42 -16.38 2.79 4.95
C ASP A 42 -15.10 3.14 4.17
N THR A 43 -13.96 2.68 4.68
CA THR A 43 -12.62 2.84 4.07
C THR A 43 -12.50 2.24 2.67
N ASN A 44 -13.47 1.42 2.25
CA ASN A 44 -13.40 0.66 1.02
C ASN A 44 -13.59 1.51 -0.25
N THR A 45 -14.45 2.54 -0.22
CA THR A 45 -14.63 3.42 -1.39
C THR A 45 -13.38 4.27 -1.66
N PRO A 46 -12.80 4.96 -0.66
CA PRO A 46 -11.52 5.64 -0.80
C PRO A 46 -10.37 4.67 -1.17
N GLY A 47 -10.31 3.51 -0.54
CA GLY A 47 -9.29 2.50 -0.85
C GLY A 47 -9.35 2.01 -2.29
N LEU A 48 -10.55 1.79 -2.83
CA LEU A 48 -10.73 1.40 -4.23
C LEU A 48 -10.31 2.50 -5.21
N ALA A 49 -10.49 3.77 -4.85
CA ALA A 49 -10.01 4.90 -5.64
C ALA A 49 -8.48 4.91 -5.74
N LEU A 50 -7.78 4.67 -4.62
CA LEU A 50 -6.32 4.52 -4.62
C LEU A 50 -5.88 3.31 -5.44
N PHE A 51 -6.53 2.16 -5.28
CA PHE A 51 -6.20 0.96 -6.05
C PHE A 51 -6.28 1.21 -7.57
N ARG A 52 -7.35 1.87 -8.03
CA ARG A 52 -7.50 2.25 -9.44
C ARG A 52 -6.38 3.21 -9.89
N ALA A 53 -6.01 4.16 -9.04
CA ALA A 53 -4.91 5.09 -9.33
C ALA A 53 -3.53 4.42 -9.37
N LEU A 54 -3.35 3.32 -8.62
CA LEU A 54 -2.14 2.49 -8.70
C LEU A 54 -2.08 1.60 -9.97
N GLY A 55 -3.09 1.65 -10.84
CA GLY A 55 -3.17 0.84 -12.07
C GLY A 55 -4.23 -0.26 -12.02
N GLY A 56 -4.92 -0.42 -10.88
CA GLY A 56 -6.07 -1.30 -10.73
C GLY A 56 -5.77 -2.74 -11.14
N GLN A 57 -6.60 -3.27 -12.05
CA GLN A 57 -6.50 -4.66 -12.49
C GLN A 57 -5.14 -5.00 -13.13
N ALA A 58 -4.53 -4.07 -13.87
CA ALA A 58 -3.23 -4.30 -14.49
C ALA A 58 -2.11 -4.50 -13.44
N LEU A 59 -2.19 -3.77 -12.32
CA LEU A 59 -1.30 -3.97 -11.18
C LEU A 59 -1.56 -5.34 -10.53
N LEU A 60 -2.82 -5.69 -10.31
CA LEU A 60 -3.20 -6.96 -9.68
C LEU A 60 -2.72 -8.17 -10.48
N GLU A 61 -3.00 -8.19 -11.79
CA GLU A 61 -2.53 -9.26 -12.69
C GLU A 61 -1.01 -9.40 -12.68
N ARG A 62 -0.29 -8.28 -12.58
CA ARG A 62 1.17 -8.27 -12.53
C ARG A 62 1.72 -8.77 -11.19
N LEU A 63 1.04 -8.46 -10.09
CA LEU A 63 1.38 -8.95 -8.74
C LEU A 63 1.09 -10.45 -8.61
N ASP A 64 -0.04 -10.94 -9.14
CA ASP A 64 -0.38 -12.37 -9.14
C ASP A 64 0.59 -13.21 -9.96
N ALA A 65 1.22 -12.62 -10.98
CA ALA A 65 2.25 -13.26 -11.78
C ALA A 65 3.65 -13.25 -11.10
N ASP A 66 3.84 -12.48 -10.02
CA ASP A 66 5.10 -12.40 -9.29
C ASP A 66 5.14 -13.44 -8.17
N PRO A 67 6.04 -14.44 -8.19
CA PRO A 67 6.13 -15.45 -7.12
C PRO A 67 6.45 -14.85 -5.74
N ASP A 68 7.04 -13.66 -5.71
CA ASP A 68 7.41 -12.96 -4.48
C ASP A 68 6.24 -12.12 -3.92
N GLY A 69 5.20 -11.86 -4.73
CA GLY A 69 4.04 -11.05 -4.34
C GLY A 69 4.42 -9.68 -3.79
N LEU A 70 5.48 -9.05 -4.33
CA LEU A 70 6.10 -7.86 -3.73
C LEU A 70 5.90 -6.63 -4.62
N LEU A 71 5.24 -5.61 -4.07
CA LEU A 71 5.11 -4.27 -4.63
C LEU A 71 6.18 -3.33 -4.05
N LEU A 72 7.07 -2.87 -4.92
CA LEU A 72 8.01 -1.79 -4.64
C LEU A 72 7.43 -0.48 -5.13
N LEU A 73 7.17 0.46 -4.23
CA LEU A 73 6.64 1.79 -4.54
C LEU A 73 7.77 2.83 -4.55
N ASP A 74 8.00 3.44 -5.70
CA ASP A 74 8.91 4.58 -5.87
C ASP A 74 8.08 5.83 -6.19
N ALA A 75 7.99 6.79 -5.27
CA ALA A 75 7.17 7.98 -5.39
C ALA A 75 8.00 9.26 -5.28
N ASP A 76 7.61 10.31 -6.00
CA ASP A 76 8.10 11.66 -5.69
C ASP A 76 7.39 12.22 -4.44
N GLU A 77 7.89 13.33 -3.89
CA GLU A 77 7.41 13.89 -2.61
C GLU A 77 5.89 14.12 -2.58
N ALA A 78 5.31 14.60 -3.68
CA ALA A 78 3.88 14.89 -3.76
C ALA A 78 3.05 13.59 -3.78
N ALA A 79 3.48 12.58 -4.52
CA ALA A 79 2.81 11.29 -4.52
C ALA A 79 3.07 10.51 -3.22
N ASP A 80 4.24 10.64 -2.59
CA ASP A 80 4.59 9.92 -1.35
C ASP A 80 3.72 10.36 -0.15
N ALA A 81 3.20 11.59 -0.17
CA ALA A 81 2.27 12.08 0.84
C ALA A 81 0.90 11.37 0.84
N LEU A 82 0.56 10.61 -0.21
CA LEU A 82 -0.70 9.90 -0.31
C LEU A 82 -0.65 8.56 0.45
N PRO A 83 -1.79 8.13 1.02
CA PRO A 83 -1.84 6.96 1.91
C PRO A 83 -2.02 5.66 1.09
N TRP A 84 -1.08 5.37 0.19
CA TRP A 84 -1.17 4.27 -0.79
C TRP A 84 -1.34 2.87 -0.18
N GLU A 85 -0.87 2.67 1.04
CA GLU A 85 -1.04 1.43 1.80
C GLU A 85 -2.51 1.07 2.05
N PHE A 86 -3.43 2.05 1.97
CA PHE A 86 -4.87 1.81 2.10
C PHE A 86 -5.56 1.51 0.77
N ALA A 87 -4.82 1.35 -0.33
CA ALA A 87 -5.39 0.89 -1.60
C ALA A 87 -6.06 -0.47 -1.41
N ALA A 88 -7.36 -0.56 -1.70
CA ALA A 88 -8.18 -1.73 -1.40
C ALA A 88 -8.48 -2.57 -2.65
N LEU A 89 -8.41 -3.89 -2.49
CA LEU A 89 -8.79 -4.85 -3.53
C LEU A 89 -10.31 -4.84 -3.75
N PRO A 90 -10.78 -4.82 -5.01
CA PRO A 90 -12.20 -4.68 -5.34
C PRO A 90 -13.09 -5.79 -4.77
N ASP A 91 -12.57 -7.02 -4.72
CA ASP A 91 -13.38 -8.22 -4.45
C ASP A 91 -13.54 -8.48 -2.96
N ARG A 92 -12.48 -8.15 -2.19
CA ARG A 92 -12.33 -8.51 -0.77
C ARG A 92 -12.48 -7.32 0.14
N LYS A 93 -12.46 -6.10 -0.40
CA LYS A 93 -12.48 -4.84 0.36
C LYS A 93 -11.33 -4.72 1.37
N ALA A 94 -10.24 -5.45 1.13
CA ALA A 94 -9.08 -5.52 1.99
C ALA A 94 -7.94 -4.67 1.40
N PRO A 95 -7.13 -3.98 2.22
CA PRO A 95 -5.93 -3.30 1.75
C PRO A 95 -4.97 -4.26 1.01
N LEU A 96 -4.37 -3.78 -0.07
CA LEU A 96 -3.41 -4.52 -0.90
C LEU A 96 -2.23 -5.04 -0.08
N CYS A 97 -1.82 -4.28 0.93
CA CYS A 97 -0.70 -4.61 1.81
C CYS A 97 -0.95 -5.80 2.75
N LEU A 98 -2.17 -6.35 2.80
CA LEU A 98 -2.47 -7.57 3.54
C LEU A 98 -2.16 -8.84 2.72
N ASP A 99 -2.39 -8.78 1.41
CA ASP A 99 -2.20 -9.94 0.50
C ASP A 99 -0.82 -9.91 -0.19
N TYR A 100 -0.21 -8.73 -0.34
CA TYR A 100 1.07 -8.53 -1.02
C TYR A 100 2.05 -7.76 -0.13
N GLY A 101 3.34 -8.08 -0.26
CA GLY A 101 4.40 -7.29 0.36
C GLY A 101 4.39 -5.88 -0.23
N PHE A 102 4.41 -4.85 0.62
CA PHE A 102 4.41 -3.45 0.19
C PHE A 102 5.61 -2.72 0.77
N LEU A 103 6.52 -2.27 -0.10
CA LEU A 103 7.73 -1.56 0.31
C LEU A 103 7.84 -0.22 -0.41
N ARG A 104 7.84 0.87 0.37
CA ARG A 104 8.21 2.20 -0.14
C ARG A 104 9.73 2.28 -0.28
N LEU A 105 10.18 2.63 -1.47
CA LEU A 105 11.57 2.91 -1.77
C LEU A 105 11.88 4.33 -1.29
N VAL A 106 12.90 4.44 -0.44
CA VAL A 106 13.38 5.70 0.09
C VAL A 106 14.78 5.94 -0.44
N ASP A 107 15.03 7.12 -0.98
CA ASP A 107 16.36 7.50 -1.47
C ASP A 107 17.26 7.89 -0.28
N ARG A 108 17.82 6.86 0.37
CA ARG A 108 18.79 7.02 1.45
C ARG A 108 19.83 5.89 1.43
N PRO A 109 21.04 6.15 1.95
CA PRO A 109 22.05 5.10 2.07
C PRO A 109 21.53 3.95 2.93
N ALA A 110 21.47 2.75 2.36
CA ALA A 110 21.22 1.52 3.11
C ALA A 110 22.56 0.92 3.55
N PRO A 111 22.67 0.43 4.80
CA PRO A 111 23.84 -0.37 5.20
C PRO A 111 23.88 -1.66 4.38
N PRO A 112 25.08 -2.18 4.03
CA PRO A 112 25.19 -3.41 3.27
C PRO A 112 24.64 -4.60 4.09
N PRO A 113 23.98 -5.57 3.44
CA PRO A 113 23.54 -6.77 4.13
C PRO A 113 24.76 -7.58 4.63
N PRO A 114 24.64 -8.27 5.79
CA PRO A 114 25.66 -9.21 6.24
C PRO A 114 25.93 -10.30 5.18
N PRO A 115 27.19 -10.72 4.96
CA PRO A 115 27.51 -11.74 3.98
C PRO A 115 26.88 -13.09 4.33
N GLY A 116 26.18 -13.70 3.37
CA GLY A 116 25.67 -15.07 3.49
C GLY A 116 24.34 -15.22 4.26
N GLU A 117 23.72 -14.11 4.66
CA GLU A 117 22.42 -14.13 5.33
C GLU A 117 21.26 -13.85 4.37
N VAL A 118 20.11 -14.44 4.67
CA VAL A 118 18.85 -14.15 3.98
C VAL A 118 18.26 -12.89 4.62
N LEU A 119 17.81 -11.94 3.79
CA LEU A 119 17.09 -10.77 4.28
C LEU A 119 15.76 -11.21 4.90
N HIS A 120 15.59 -10.99 6.20
CA HIS A 120 14.32 -11.18 6.88
C HIS A 120 13.53 -9.87 6.84
N LEU A 121 12.42 -9.86 6.10
CA LEU A 121 11.51 -8.73 6.05
C LEU A 121 10.48 -8.87 7.18
N VAL A 122 10.26 -7.78 7.93
CA VAL A 122 9.21 -7.67 8.94
C VAL A 122 8.29 -6.55 8.50
N ALA A 123 7.10 -6.90 8.02
CA ALA A 123 6.03 -5.93 7.78
C ALA A 123 5.30 -5.69 9.10
N LEU A 124 5.36 -4.47 9.61
CA LEU A 124 4.54 -4.01 10.72
C LEU A 124 3.42 -3.16 10.14
N ALA A 125 2.26 -3.76 9.92
CA ALA A 125 1.04 -3.00 9.73
C ALA A 125 0.76 -2.27 11.04
N ALA A 126 0.95 -0.96 11.04
CA ALA A 126 0.63 -0.11 12.17
C ALA A 126 -0.40 0.91 11.68
N ASP A 127 -1.44 1.16 12.49
CA ASP A 127 -2.27 2.32 12.25
C ASP A 127 -1.41 3.59 12.24
N PRO A 128 -1.90 4.65 11.59
CA PRO A 128 -1.33 5.98 11.75
C PRO A 128 -1.24 6.31 13.24
N LEU A 129 -0.03 6.28 13.80
CA LEU A 129 0.24 6.66 15.19
C LEU A 129 -0.09 8.14 15.43
N VAL A 130 -0.15 8.92 14.34
CA VAL A 130 -0.49 10.33 14.30
C VAL A 130 -1.54 10.61 13.23
N ASP A 131 -2.31 11.69 13.41
CA ASP A 131 -3.27 12.17 12.43
C ASP A 131 -2.59 12.90 11.25
N ALA A 132 -3.37 13.42 10.29
CA ALA A 132 -2.83 14.18 9.17
C ALA A 132 -2.14 15.50 9.57
N GLN A 133 -2.33 15.96 10.81
CA GLN A 133 -1.71 17.14 11.41
C GLN A 133 -0.49 16.77 12.28
N GLY A 134 -0.14 15.48 12.39
CA GLY A 134 0.96 14.98 13.20
C GLY A 134 0.62 14.83 14.69
N ASN A 135 -0.64 14.95 15.10
CA ASN A 135 -1.04 14.76 16.50
C ASN A 135 -1.22 13.26 16.81
N PRO A 136 -0.83 12.78 18.00
CA PRO A 136 -1.00 11.38 18.36
C PRO A 136 -2.46 10.90 18.31
N ARG A 137 -2.73 9.76 17.65
CA ARG A 137 -4.04 9.09 17.73
C ARG A 137 -4.09 8.11 18.91
N ARG A 138 -5.12 8.28 19.75
CA ARG A 138 -5.40 7.40 20.90
C ARG A 138 -6.64 6.54 20.72
N GLU A 139 -7.57 6.96 19.87
CA GLU A 139 -8.82 6.27 19.54
C GLU A 139 -8.66 5.56 18.18
N GLY A 140 -9.31 4.40 17.99
CA GLY A 140 -9.25 3.65 16.74
C GLY A 140 -7.91 2.94 16.48
N ARG A 141 -7.17 2.58 17.54
CA ARG A 141 -6.00 1.70 17.42
C ARG A 141 -6.46 0.28 17.12
N LEU A 142 -5.75 -0.40 16.22
CA LEU A 142 -5.86 -1.80 15.86
C LEU A 142 -5.81 -2.58 17.16
N ASP A 143 -6.92 -3.25 17.43
CA ASP A 143 -6.95 -4.29 18.43
C ASP A 143 -6.15 -5.46 17.88
N PHE A 144 -4.84 -5.42 18.12
CA PHE A 144 -3.89 -6.39 17.56
C PHE A 144 -4.34 -7.83 17.77
N ASP A 145 -4.97 -8.15 18.91
CA ASP A 145 -5.42 -9.50 19.21
C ASP A 145 -6.63 -9.90 18.36
N ARG A 146 -7.58 -8.98 18.14
CA ARG A 146 -8.72 -9.19 17.25
C ARG A 146 -8.26 -9.42 15.81
N GLU A 147 -7.39 -8.54 15.32
CA GLU A 147 -6.96 -8.49 13.93
C GLU A 147 -6.04 -9.69 13.59
N LEU A 148 -5.14 -10.08 14.52
CA LEU A 148 -4.41 -11.35 14.40
C LEU A 148 -5.34 -12.57 14.46
N GLY A 149 -6.44 -12.48 15.21
CA GLY A 149 -7.50 -13.50 15.23
C GLY A 149 -8.12 -13.69 13.85
N GLU A 150 -8.54 -12.59 13.22
CA GLU A 150 -9.15 -12.58 11.88
C GLU A 150 -8.16 -13.07 10.80
N VAL A 151 -6.90 -12.63 10.85
CA VAL A 151 -5.85 -13.12 9.94
C VAL A 151 -5.62 -14.62 10.11
N ARG A 152 -5.61 -15.14 11.35
CA ARG A 152 -5.47 -16.58 11.60
C ARG A 152 -6.65 -17.39 11.07
N GLU A 153 -7.86 -16.89 11.21
CA GLU A 153 -9.06 -17.52 10.64
C GLU A 153 -9.01 -17.53 9.12
N TYR A 154 -8.64 -16.41 8.50
CA TYR A 154 -8.51 -16.28 7.05
C TYR A 154 -7.44 -17.23 6.49
N VAL A 155 -6.24 -17.23 7.06
CA VAL A 155 -5.13 -18.11 6.63
C VAL A 155 -5.44 -19.59 6.90
N GLY A 156 -6.12 -19.90 7.99
CA GLY A 156 -6.59 -21.27 8.30
C GLY A 156 -7.59 -21.83 7.28
N PHE A 157 -8.33 -20.95 6.58
CA PHE A 157 -9.31 -21.32 5.57
C PHE A 157 -8.68 -21.69 4.21
N TYR A 158 -7.51 -21.12 3.88
CA TYR A 158 -6.80 -21.37 2.61
C TYR A 158 -5.76 -22.49 2.67
N LEU A 159 -5.56 -23.11 3.84
CA LEU A 159 -4.63 -24.23 4.05
C LEU A 159 -5.33 -25.59 4.23
N GLN A 160 -6.62 -25.70 3.89
CA GLN A 160 -7.36 -26.96 3.77
C GLN A 160 -7.53 -27.35 2.30
#